data_AF-A0A6L7JRV7-F1
#
_entry.id   AF-A0A6L7JRV7-F1
#
_cell.length_a   1.000
_cell.length_b   1.000
_cell.length_c   1.000
_cell.angle_alpha   90.00
_cell.angle_beta   90.00
_cell.angle_gamma   90.00
#
_symmetry.space_group_name_H-M   'P 1'
#
loop_
_entity.id
_entity.type
_entity.pdbx_description
1 polymer ?
#
loop_
_entity_poly.entity_id
_entity_poly.type
_entity_poly.pdbx_seq_one_letter_code
_entity_poly.pdbx_strand_id
1 'polypeptide(L)' 'MSLIRQVRGGRENGTEFFERMRGTGPIADLIQHRFEVAARKYGLNREPLELDLTQFRQNPTAARQASIFD' A
#
# COMPACT_ATOMS: atom_id res chain seq x y z
N MET A 1 -10.58 8.73 -17.73
CA MET A 1 -9.79 8.89 -16.49
C MET A 1 -8.36 9.32 -16.81
N SER A 2 -8.05 10.62 -16.82
CA SER A 2 -6.73 11.12 -17.31
C SER A 2 -5.60 10.97 -16.29
N LEU A 3 -5.83 11.35 -15.03
CA LEU A 3 -4.78 11.36 -13.99
C LEU A 3 -4.28 9.95 -13.61
N ILE A 4 -5.19 8.96 -13.57
CA ILE A 4 -4.80 7.56 -13.28
C ILE A 4 -3.83 7.05 -14.35
N ARG A 5 -4.09 7.37 -15.61
CA ARG A 5 -3.24 6.97 -16.73
C ARG A 5 -1.87 7.66 -16.67
N GLN A 6 -1.83 8.93 -16.24
CA GLN A 6 -0.58 9.67 -16.04
C GLN A 6 0.31 9.06 -14.95
N VAL A 7 -0.27 8.59 -13.83
CA VAL A 7 0.50 7.95 -12.75
C VAL A 7 0.85 6.48 -13.00
N ARG A 8 0.40 5.92 -14.13
CA ARG A 8 0.63 4.52 -14.56
C ARG A 8 1.43 4.43 -15.87
N GLY A 9 2.24 5.45 -16.17
CA GLY A 9 3.08 5.45 -17.38
C GLY A 9 2.28 5.40 -18.68
N GLY A 10 1.06 5.95 -18.70
CA GLY A 10 0.21 5.97 -19.89
C GLY A 10 -0.68 4.74 -20.05
N ARG A 11 -0.66 3.77 -19.12
CA ARG A 11 -1.47 2.55 -19.18
C ARG A 11 -2.68 2.63 -18.26
N GLU A 12 -3.75 1.92 -18.61
CA GLU A 12 -4.91 1.78 -17.73
C GLU A 12 -4.70 0.66 -16.69
N ASN A 13 -3.92 -0.36 -17.04
CA ASN A 13 -3.56 -1.48 -16.19
C ASN A 13 -2.09 -1.89 -16.44
N GLY A 14 -1.40 -2.41 -15.43
CA GLY A 14 -0.05 -2.96 -15.54
C GLY A 14 -0.02 -4.36 -14.95
N THR A 15 0.46 -5.37 -15.68
CA THR A 15 0.46 -6.78 -15.25
C THR A 15 1.53 -7.10 -14.22
N GLU A 16 2.58 -6.29 -14.20
CA GLU A 16 3.76 -6.52 -13.37
C GLU A 16 3.45 -6.36 -11.89
N PHE A 17 3.98 -7.30 -11.12
CA PHE A 17 3.90 -7.25 -9.67
C PHE A 17 4.68 -6.01 -9.17
N PHE A 18 4.20 -5.38 -8.08
CA PHE A 18 4.67 -4.09 -7.55
C PHE A 18 4.45 -2.83 -8.39
N GLU A 19 4.24 -2.92 -9.70
CA GLU A 19 4.07 -1.72 -10.56
C GLU A 19 2.76 -0.97 -10.25
N ARG A 20 1.72 -1.68 -9.78
CA ARG A 20 0.42 -1.08 -9.44
C ARG A 20 0.42 -0.30 -8.12
N MET A 21 1.37 -0.59 -7.22
CA MET A 21 1.39 -0.01 -5.86
C MET A 21 2.24 1.26 -5.75
N ARG A 22 3.00 1.60 -6.80
CA ARG A 22 3.83 2.81 -6.86
C ARG A 22 3.44 3.63 -8.09
N GLY A 23 2.82 4.79 -7.86
CA GLY A 23 2.59 5.77 -8.91
C GLY A 23 3.92 6.34 -9.43
N THR A 24 3.94 6.74 -10.70
CA THR A 24 5.12 7.37 -11.32
C THR A 24 4.79 8.74 -11.91
N GLY A 25 5.83 9.56 -12.11
CA GLY A 25 5.73 10.85 -12.76
C GLY A 25 5.17 11.98 -11.88
N PRO A 26 5.01 13.19 -12.46
CA PRO A 26 4.88 14.42 -11.68
C PRO A 26 3.66 14.49 -10.74
N ILE A 27 2.56 13.83 -11.12
CA ILE A 27 1.36 13.78 -10.28
C ILE A 27 1.58 12.86 -9.06
N ALA A 28 2.28 11.74 -9.23
CA ALA A 28 2.63 10.87 -8.12
C ALA A 28 3.56 11.59 -7.14
N ASP A 29 4.56 12.31 -7.66
CA ASP A 29 5.51 13.09 -6.86
C ASP A 29 4.81 14.21 -6.08
N LEU A 30 3.83 14.88 -6.70
CA LEU A 30 3.02 15.92 -6.05
C LEU A 30 2.16 15.33 -4.92
N ILE A 31 1.54 14.18 -5.14
CA ILE A 31 0.75 13.48 -4.11
C ILE A 31 1.66 13.11 -2.94
N GLN A 32 2.85 12.55 -3.21
CA GLN A 32 3.84 12.21 -2.20
C GLN A 32 4.22 13.44 -1.37
N HIS A 33 4.63 14.54 -2.01
CA HIS A 33 5.01 15.77 -1.30
C HIS A 33 3.89 16.31 -0.42
N ARG A 34 2.64 16.33 -0.93
CA ARG A 34 1.48 16.78 -0.16
C ARG A 34 1.26 15.92 1.08
N PHE A 35 1.40 14.60 0.93
CA PHE A 35 1.23 13.67 2.04
C PHE A 35 2.32 13.88 3.10
N GLU A 36 3.59 13.97 2.70
CA GLU A 36 4.73 14.21 3.60
C GLU A 36 4.59 15.52 4.39
N VAL A 37 4.19 16.60 3.70
CA VAL A 37 3.95 17.91 4.32
C VAL A 37 2.81 17.83 5.34
N ALA A 38 1.70 17.17 4.98
CA ALA A 38 0.56 16.99 5.88
C ALA A 38 0.94 16.14 7.11
N ALA A 39 1.65 15.03 6.90
CA ALA A 39 2.11 14.17 7.98
C ALA A 39 3.00 14.92 8.96
N ARG A 40 3.98 15.69 8.45
CA ARG A 40 4.84 16.55 9.28
C ARG A 40 4.04 17.59 10.07
N LYS A 41 3.08 18.26 9.41
CA LYS A 41 2.25 19.32 10.01
C LYS A 41 1.39 18.80 11.17
N TYR A 42 0.80 17.62 11.02
CA TYR A 42 -0.08 17.02 12.03
C TYR A 42 0.63 16.05 12.97
N GLY A 43 1.95 15.89 12.82
CA GLY A 43 2.76 15.00 13.64
C GLY A 43 2.48 13.51 13.44
N LEU A 44 1.98 13.13 12.26
CA LEU A 44 1.77 11.75 11.87
C LEU A 44 3.09 11.10 11.41
N ASN A 45 3.14 9.77 11.41
CA ASN A 45 4.25 8.97 10.87
C ASN A 45 5.63 9.33 11.46
N ARG A 46 5.66 9.77 12.72
CA ARG A 46 6.90 10.13 13.45
C ARG A 46 7.55 8.93 14.11
N GLU A 47 6.73 8.03 14.61
CA GLU A 47 7.15 6.83 15.33
C GLU A 47 6.50 5.60 14.69
N PRO A 48 7.21 4.47 14.61
CA PRO A 48 6.61 3.21 14.24
C PRO A 48 5.45 2.89 15.19
N LEU A 49 4.35 2.38 14.66
CA LEU A 49 3.28 1.84 15.50
C LEU A 49 3.79 0.56 16.15
N GLU A 50 3.95 0.56 17.48
CA GLU A 50 4.16 -0.69 18.21
C GLU A 50 2.86 -1.51 18.16
N LEU A 51 2.97 -2.70 17.57
CA LEU A 51 1.85 -3.62 17.46
C LEU A 51 1.80 -4.48 18.72
N ASP A 52 0.62 -4.58 19.35
CA ASP A 52 0.38 -5.57 20.38
C ASP A 52 0.25 -6.96 19.75
N LEU A 53 1.37 -7.69 19.71
CA LEU A 53 1.42 -9.04 19.16
C LEU A 53 0.78 -10.08 20.09
N THR A 54 0.44 -9.74 21.33
CA THR A 54 -0.19 -10.70 22.27
C THR A 54 -1.63 -11.04 21.88
N GLN A 55 -2.27 -10.18 21.10
CA GLN A 55 -3.61 -10.42 20.54
C GLN A 55 -3.60 -11.39 19.35
N PHE A 56 -2.42 -11.69 18.80
CA PHE A 56 -2.32 -12.65 17.72
C PHE A 56 -2.66 -14.06 18.24
N ARG A 57 -3.80 -14.59 17.80
CA ARG A 57 -4.25 -15.94 18.12
C ARG A 57 -4.24 -16.78 16.86
N GLN A 58 -3.30 -17.72 16.79
CA GLN A 58 -3.38 -18.78 15.79
C GLN A 58 -4.65 -19.59 16.06
N ASN A 59 -5.49 -19.77 15.06
CA ASN A 59 -6.62 -20.70 15.14
C ASN A 59 -6.07 -22.13 14.92
N PRO A 60 -5.99 -22.98 15.97
CA PRO A 60 -5.38 -24.30 15.86
C PRO A 60 -6.23 -25.27 15.02
N THR A 61 -7.51 -24.97 14.82
CA THR A 61 -8.45 -25.78 14.04
C THR A 61 -8.74 -25.20 12.66
N ALA A 62 -8.09 -24.09 12.28
CA ALA A 62 -8.21 -23.58 10.92
C ALA A 62 -7.70 -24.62 9.94
N ALA A 63 -8.47 -24.87 8.88
CA ALA A 63 -8.01 -25.69 7.76
C ALA A 63 -6.65 -25.15 7.29
N ARG A 64 -5.68 -26.05 7.10
CA ARG A 64 -4.39 -25.64 6.53
C ARG A 64 -4.68 -25.02 5.18
N GLN A 65 -4.16 -23.82 4.90
CA GLN A 65 -4.33 -23.13 3.62
C GLN A 65 -4.04 -24.04 2.41
N ALA A 66 -3.17 -25.05 2.56
CA ALA A 66 -2.90 -26.05 1.53
C ALA A 66 -4.14 -26.87 1.11
N SER A 67 -5.13 -27.10 1.99
CA SER A 67 -6.31 -27.91 1.71
C SER A 67 -7.35 -27.24 0.81
N ILE A 68 -7.11 -26.01 0.35
CA ILE A 68 -7.99 -25.34 -0.63
C ILE A 68 -7.55 -25.63 -2.08
N PHE A 69 -6.43 -26.34 -2.25
CA PHE A 69 -5.84 -26.66 -3.56
C PHE A 69 -5.88 -28.16 -3.89
N ASP A 70 -6.56 -28.96 -3.05
CA ASP A 70 -6.87 -30.37 -3.30
C ASP A 70 -8.23 -30.53 -4.00
#